data_AF-U9T0V5-F1
#
_entry.id   AF-U9T0V5-F1
#
_cell.length_a   1.000
_cell.length_b   1.000
_cell.length_c   1.000
_cell.angle_alpha   90.00
_cell.angle_beta   90.00
_cell.angle_gamma   90.00
#
_symmetry.space_group_name_H-M   'P 1'
#
loop_
_entity.id
_entity.type
_entity.pdbx_description
1 polymer ?
#
loop_
_entity_poly.entity_id
_entity_poly.type
_entity_poly.pdbx_seq_one_letter_code
_entity_poly.pdbx_strand_id
1 'polypeptide(L)'
;MCFCCFSNRECTIISSIINLFVAITGSVTFLAKPNDIAIKMPYEFKITFGILFIIISIIFIYGIIASFITPNTPNGQIGIRIYEWFLIGVLIIYFFIAITTIIYMFTSKQLAIERCNNEFKTETEPPKNNCVRKVSIITWLRTILLILMVIIGLHTFEITRRLGVDLRPRRKKPQGRNRPQSFISTANFMFI
;
A
#
# COMPACT_ATOMS: atom_id res chain seq x y z
N MET A 1 3.52 -7.62 10.66
CA MET A 1 4.33 -8.72 11.25
C MET A 1 5.06 -9.38 10.10
N CYS A 2 6.39 -9.21 9.99
CA CYS A 2 7.17 -10.07 9.09
C CYS A 2 7.28 -11.43 9.77
N PHE A 3 6.89 -12.50 9.08
CA PHE A 3 7.23 -13.86 9.50
C PHE A 3 8.75 -13.92 9.70
N CYS A 4 9.23 -14.43 10.83
CA CYS A 4 10.64 -14.44 11.26
C CYS A 4 11.63 -15.11 10.27
N CYS A 5 11.19 -15.56 9.10
CA CYS A 5 12.00 -16.27 8.12
C CYS A 5 12.28 -15.47 6.84
N PHE A 6 11.56 -14.39 6.54
CA PHE A 6 11.77 -13.62 5.30
C PHE A 6 12.59 -12.35 5.55
N SER A 7 13.53 -12.07 4.65
CA SER A 7 14.26 -10.81 4.68
C SER A 7 13.31 -9.63 4.43
N ASN A 8 13.55 -8.47 5.06
CA ASN A 8 12.77 -7.24 4.81
C ASN A 8 12.67 -6.91 3.31
N ARG A 9 13.70 -7.28 2.54
CA ARG A 9 13.72 -7.15 1.07
C ARG A 9 12.66 -8.01 0.38
N GLU A 10 12.58 -9.29 0.73
CA GLU A 10 11.61 -10.22 0.14
C GLU A 10 10.19 -9.80 0.50
N CYS A 11 9.99 -9.35 1.75
CA CYS A 11 8.73 -8.77 2.18
C CYS A 11 8.35 -7.52 1.36
N THR A 12 9.29 -6.61 1.06
CA THR A 12 9.03 -5.45 0.20
C THR A 12 8.62 -5.87 -1.21
N ILE A 13 9.29 -6.87 -1.80
CA ILE A 13 8.97 -7.37 -3.15
C ILE A 13 7.57 -7.98 -3.16
N ILE A 14 7.28 -8.91 -2.26
CA ILE A 14 5.97 -9.59 -2.17
C ILE A 14 4.86 -8.55 -1.95
N SER A 15 5.05 -7.62 -1.01
CA SER A 15 4.06 -6.58 -0.72
C SER A 15 3.85 -5.64 -1.92
N SER A 16 4.91 -5.32 -2.68
CA SER A 16 4.81 -4.50 -3.89
C SER A 16 4.08 -5.23 -5.02
N ILE A 17 4.28 -6.54 -5.16
CA ILE A 17 3.54 -7.37 -6.13
C ILE A 17 2.05 -7.41 -5.78
N ILE A 18 1.69 -7.61 -4.51
CA ILE A 18 0.29 -7.61 -4.07
C ILE A 18 -0.36 -6.27 -4.39
N ASN A 19 0.29 -5.16 -4.09
CA ASN A 19 -0.25 -3.84 -4.42
C ASN A 19 -0.32 -3.58 -5.93
N LEU A 20 0.61 -4.11 -6.72
CA LEU A 20 0.56 -4.02 -8.17
C LEU A 20 -0.72 -4.68 -8.70
N PHE A 21 -1.07 -5.87 -8.22
CA PHE A 21 -2.32 -6.54 -8.60
C PHE A 21 -3.56 -5.73 -8.18
N VAL A 22 -3.54 -5.16 -6.97
CA VAL A 22 -4.63 -4.28 -6.51
C VAL A 22 -4.76 -3.05 -7.39
N ALA A 23 -3.65 -2.43 -7.79
CA ALA A 23 -3.64 -1.24 -8.62
C ALA A 23 -4.11 -1.52 -10.06
N ILE A 24 -3.67 -2.62 -10.66
CA ILE A 24 -4.14 -3.07 -11.98
C ILE A 24 -5.64 -3.35 -11.92
N THR A 25 -6.09 -4.10 -10.92
CA THR A 25 -7.52 -4.41 -10.74
C THR A 25 -8.31 -3.11 -10.59
N GLY A 26 -7.85 -2.19 -9.73
CA GLY A 26 -8.46 -0.86 -9.56
C GLY A 26 -8.60 -0.11 -10.88
N SER A 27 -7.52 -0.03 -11.67
CA SER A 27 -7.52 0.61 -12.98
C SER A 27 -8.58 0.01 -13.92
N VAL A 28 -8.59 -1.32 -14.05
CA VAL A 28 -9.59 -2.04 -14.88
C VAL A 28 -11.00 -1.75 -14.40
N THR A 29 -11.22 -1.77 -13.09
CA THR A 29 -12.57 -1.58 -12.52
C THR A 29 -13.08 -0.16 -12.84
N PHE A 30 -12.26 0.87 -12.61
CA PHE A 30 -12.66 2.27 -12.87
C PHE A 30 -12.75 2.65 -14.36
N LEU A 31 -11.95 2.03 -15.24
CA LEU A 31 -11.93 2.35 -16.67
C LEU A 31 -12.89 1.48 -17.51
N ALA A 32 -12.95 0.18 -17.26
CA ALA A 32 -13.73 -0.74 -18.08
C ALA A 32 -15.22 -0.78 -17.71
N LYS A 33 -15.55 -0.65 -16.42
CA LYS A 33 -16.94 -0.65 -15.93
C LYS A 33 -17.22 0.45 -14.90
N PRO A 34 -17.13 1.73 -15.30
CA PRO A 34 -17.33 2.87 -14.41
C PRO A 34 -18.72 2.92 -13.75
N ASN A 35 -19.74 2.37 -14.40
CA ASN A 35 -21.14 2.51 -13.98
C ASN A 35 -21.59 1.49 -12.93
N ASP A 36 -20.88 0.36 -12.79
CA ASP A 36 -21.21 -0.68 -11.82
C ASP A 36 -20.76 -0.31 -10.40
N ILE A 37 -19.70 0.49 -10.29
CA ILE A 37 -19.05 0.79 -9.00
C ILE A 37 -19.61 2.07 -8.39
N ALA A 38 -19.79 3.10 -9.21
CA ALA A 38 -20.10 4.43 -8.73
C ALA A 38 -21.19 5.06 -9.61
N ILE A 39 -22.43 4.62 -9.40
CA ILE A 39 -23.62 5.01 -10.17
C ILE A 39 -23.81 6.54 -10.27
N LYS A 40 -23.33 7.29 -9.26
CA LYS A 40 -23.51 8.76 -9.16
C LYS A 40 -22.19 9.55 -9.20
N MET A 41 -21.04 8.88 -9.29
CA MET A 41 -19.76 9.61 -9.37
C MET A 41 -19.64 10.26 -10.76
N PRO A 42 -19.20 11.53 -10.86
CA PRO A 42 -18.99 12.17 -12.14
C PRO A 42 -17.96 11.41 -12.97
N TYR A 43 -18.17 11.36 -14.29
CA TYR A 43 -17.32 10.59 -15.21
C TYR A 43 -15.84 11.01 -15.11
N GLU A 44 -15.57 12.30 -14.93
CA GLU A 44 -14.24 12.86 -14.77
C GLU A 44 -13.48 12.27 -13.57
N PHE A 45 -14.16 12.08 -12.43
CA PHE A 45 -13.54 11.45 -11.26
C PHE A 45 -13.21 9.98 -11.51
N LYS A 46 -14.07 9.25 -12.24
CA LYS A 46 -13.83 7.83 -12.55
C LYS A 46 -12.60 7.65 -13.45
N ILE A 47 -12.47 8.46 -14.50
CA ILE A 47 -11.27 8.46 -15.35
C ILE A 47 -10.05 8.83 -14.53
N THR A 48 -10.13 9.90 -13.73
CA THR A 48 -9.01 10.37 -12.91
C THR A 48 -8.52 9.27 -11.98
N PHE A 49 -9.42 8.54 -11.33
CA PHE A 49 -9.05 7.41 -10.47
C PHE A 49 -8.41 6.28 -11.27
N GLY A 50 -8.97 5.93 -12.44
CA GLY A 50 -8.38 4.95 -13.35
C GLY A 50 -6.93 5.29 -13.73
N ILE A 51 -6.66 6.55 -14.08
CA ILE A 51 -5.32 7.04 -14.42
C ILE A 51 -4.39 7.02 -13.19
N LEU A 52 -4.87 7.45 -12.03
CA LEU A 52 -4.09 7.39 -10.79
C LEU A 52 -3.67 5.95 -10.46
N PHE A 53 -4.55 4.97 -10.64
CA PHE A 53 -4.20 3.55 -10.46
C PHE A 53 -3.13 3.05 -11.46
N ILE A 54 -3.11 3.57 -12.69
CA ILE A 54 -2.04 3.27 -13.66
C ILE A 54 -0.71 3.84 -13.16
N ILE A 55 -0.69 5.11 -12.73
CA ILE A 55 0.52 5.76 -12.19
C ILE A 55 1.04 4.98 -10.98
N ILE A 56 0.15 4.57 -10.08
CA ILE A 56 0.47 3.78 -8.90
C ILE A 56 1.05 2.41 -9.28
N SER A 57 0.52 1.76 -10.32
CA SER A 57 1.06 0.50 -10.85
C SER A 57 2.52 0.66 -11.32
N ILE A 58 2.83 1.77 -12.01
CA ILE A 58 4.21 2.08 -12.45
C ILE A 58 5.13 2.28 -11.24
N ILE A 59 4.67 2.96 -10.19
CA ILE A 59 5.43 3.14 -8.94
C ILE A 59 5.75 1.79 -8.29
N PHE A 60 4.80 0.85 -8.26
CA PHE A 60 5.06 -0.49 -7.72
C PHE A 60 6.02 -1.31 -8.56
N ILE A 61 5.96 -1.20 -9.90
CA ILE A 61 6.95 -1.80 -10.80
C ILE A 61 8.35 -1.25 -10.50
N TYR A 62 8.47 0.08 -10.35
CA TYR A 62 9.73 0.71 -9.95
C TYR A 62 10.24 0.17 -8.60
N GLY A 63 9.35 0.02 -7.61
CA GLY A 63 9.69 -0.54 -6.30
C GLY A 63 10.23 -1.97 -6.36
N ILE A 64 9.64 -2.82 -7.21
CA ILE A 64 10.10 -4.18 -7.47
C ILE A 64 11.52 -4.14 -8.07
N ILE A 65 11.73 -3.35 -9.12
CA ILE A 65 13.03 -3.22 -9.80
C ILE A 65 14.11 -2.68 -8.84
N ALA A 66 13.79 -1.62 -8.10
CA ALA A 66 14.70 -1.03 -7.12
C ALA A 66 15.12 -2.06 -6.05
N SER A 67 14.17 -2.88 -5.59
CA SER A 67 14.44 -3.96 -4.62
C SER A 67 15.34 -5.07 -5.19
N PHE A 68 15.29 -5.32 -6.50
CA PHE A 68 16.19 -6.28 -7.16
C PHE A 68 17.61 -5.75 -7.36
N ILE A 69 17.77 -4.47 -7.73
CA ILE A 69 19.06 -3.85 -8.09
C ILE A 69 19.89 -3.44 -6.86
N THR A 70 19.22 -3.13 -5.74
CA THR A 70 19.86 -2.62 -4.51
C THR A 70 21.11 -3.39 -4.03
N PRO A 71 21.16 -4.73 -3.97
CA PRO A 71 22.36 -5.44 -3.47
C PRO A 71 23.58 -5.34 -4.41
N ASN A 72 23.36 -5.04 -5.69
CA ASN A 72 24.40 -5.12 -6.72
C ASN A 72 25.01 -3.75 -7.06
N THR A 73 24.53 -2.67 -6.43
CA THR A 73 24.96 -1.30 -6.76
C THR A 73 25.26 -0.47 -5.52
N PRO A 74 26.39 0.27 -5.48
CA PRO A 74 26.75 1.13 -4.34
C PRO A 74 25.74 2.25 -4.10
N ASN A 75 24.96 2.62 -5.12
CA ASN A 75 23.92 3.64 -5.07
C ASN A 75 22.50 3.07 -4.89
N GLY A 76 22.35 1.75 -4.70
CA GLY A 76 21.05 1.07 -4.57
C GLY A 76 20.17 1.63 -3.43
N GLN A 77 20.80 2.15 -2.38
CA GLN A 77 20.11 2.77 -1.23
C GLN A 77 19.32 4.02 -1.61
N ILE A 78 19.74 4.74 -2.66
CA ILE A 78 19.05 5.95 -3.12
C ILE A 78 17.70 5.56 -3.75
N GLY A 79 17.67 4.47 -4.52
CA GLY A 79 16.43 3.99 -5.16
C GLY A 79 15.34 3.63 -4.15
N ILE A 80 15.71 2.96 -3.05
CA ILE A 80 14.74 2.60 -1.99
C ILE A 80 14.24 3.84 -1.25
N ARG A 81 15.08 4.86 -1.04
CA ARG A 81 14.62 6.13 -0.44
C ARG A 81 13.64 6.87 -1.33
N ILE A 82 13.91 6.95 -2.62
CA ILE A 82 12.99 7.57 -3.58
C ILE A 82 11.66 6.79 -3.58
N TYR A 83 11.73 5.45 -3.56
CA TYR A 83 10.54 4.61 -3.48
C TYR A 83 9.75 4.82 -2.18
N GLU A 84 10.41 4.98 -1.03
CA GLU A 84 9.77 5.31 0.25
C GLU A 84 8.95 6.61 0.16
N TRP A 85 9.48 7.66 -0.47
CA TRP A 85 8.76 8.90 -0.71
C TRP A 85 7.56 8.72 -1.64
N PHE A 86 7.70 7.94 -2.70
CA PHE A 86 6.57 7.64 -3.59
C PHE A 86 5.46 6.87 -2.86
N LEU A 87 5.80 5.95 -1.95
CA LEU A 87 4.81 5.21 -1.16
C LEU A 87 3.98 6.13 -0.25
N ILE A 88 4.55 7.22 0.29
CA ILE A 88 3.79 8.24 1.02
C ILE A 88 2.74 8.88 0.10
N GLY A 89 3.13 9.23 -1.12
CA GLY A 89 2.20 9.75 -2.13
C GLY A 89 1.08 8.76 -2.46
N VAL A 90 1.41 7.48 -2.64
CA VAL A 90 0.42 6.41 -2.87
C VAL A 90 -0.57 6.31 -1.70
N LEU A 91 -0.10 6.38 -0.45
CA LEU A 91 -0.96 6.36 0.73
C LEU A 91 -1.96 7.52 0.74
N ILE A 92 -1.52 8.73 0.42
CA ILE A 92 -2.39 9.92 0.34
C ILE A 92 -3.45 9.71 -0.74
N ILE A 93 -3.05 9.22 -1.92
CA ILE A 93 -3.98 8.95 -3.03
C ILE A 93 -5.00 7.87 -2.64
N TYR A 94 -4.55 6.78 -2.01
CA TYR A 94 -5.45 5.70 -1.54
C TYR A 94 -6.47 6.23 -0.52
N PHE A 95 -6.04 7.08 0.40
CA PHE A 95 -6.93 7.69 1.38
C PHE A 95 -7.95 8.62 0.71
N PHE A 96 -7.53 9.42 -0.27
CA PHE A 96 -8.41 10.28 -1.05
C PHE A 96 -9.46 9.49 -1.84
N ILE A 97 -9.05 8.42 -2.53
CA ILE A 97 -9.96 7.52 -3.27
C ILE A 97 -10.93 6.84 -2.30
N ALA A 98 -10.47 6.38 -1.15
CA ALA A 98 -11.32 5.75 -0.14
C ALA A 98 -12.40 6.71 0.38
N ILE A 99 -12.03 7.92 0.80
CA ILE A 99 -12.97 8.93 1.32
C ILE A 99 -14.01 9.30 0.27
N THR A 100 -13.55 9.67 -0.93
CA THR A 100 -14.45 10.09 -2.01
C THR A 100 -15.41 8.96 -2.38
N THR A 101 -14.91 7.74 -2.54
CA THR A 101 -15.74 6.58 -2.85
C THR A 101 -16.76 6.30 -1.74
N ILE A 102 -16.39 6.43 -0.47
CA ILE A 102 -17.31 6.27 0.67
C ILE A 102 -18.42 7.33 0.62
N ILE A 103 -18.10 8.60 0.43
CA ILE A 103 -19.07 9.70 0.34
C ILE A 103 -20.08 9.45 -0.80
N TYR A 104 -19.57 9.12 -1.99
CA TYR A 104 -20.43 8.82 -3.14
C TYR A 104 -21.25 7.54 -2.95
N MET A 105 -20.70 6.56 -2.23
CA MET A 105 -21.43 5.33 -1.92
C MET A 105 -22.61 5.61 -0.99
N PHE A 106 -22.45 6.40 0.07
CA PHE A 106 -23.55 6.77 0.98
C PHE A 106 -24.64 7.57 0.27
N THR A 107 -24.28 8.54 -0.57
CA THR A 107 -25.26 9.33 -1.33
C THR A 107 -25.98 8.52 -2.41
N SER A 108 -25.39 7.44 -2.90
CA SER A 108 -25.97 6.58 -3.93
C SER A 108 -26.89 5.47 -3.41
N LYS A 109 -26.90 5.18 -2.10
CA LYS A 109 -27.69 4.06 -1.52
C LYS A 109 -29.17 4.11 -1.87
N GLN A 110 -29.78 5.29 -1.81
CA GLN A 110 -31.19 5.49 -2.11
C GLN A 110 -31.52 5.17 -3.59
N LEU A 111 -30.64 5.60 -4.49
CA LEU A 111 -30.81 5.46 -5.94
C LEU A 111 -30.56 4.01 -6.42
N ALA A 112 -29.67 3.29 -5.74
CA ALA A 112 -29.42 1.87 -5.99
C ALA A 112 -30.61 0.99 -5.56
N ILE A 113 -31.27 1.33 -4.45
CA ILE A 113 -32.50 0.65 -4.00
C ILE A 113 -33.63 0.90 -5.01
N GLU A 114 -33.76 2.14 -5.48
CA GLU A 114 -34.78 2.52 -6.46
C GLU A 114 -34.59 1.82 -7.82
N ARG A 115 -33.36 1.73 -8.34
CA ARG A 115 -33.06 0.93 -9.55
C ARG A 115 -33.37 -0.55 -9.37
N CYS A 116 -32.94 -1.16 -8.26
CA CYS A 116 -33.22 -2.58 -7.98
C CYS A 116 -34.73 -2.85 -7.96
N ASN A 117 -35.50 -1.98 -7.31
CA ASN A 117 -36.97 -2.12 -7.26
C ASN A 117 -37.63 -1.95 -8.64
N ASN A 118 -37.06 -1.15 -9.54
CA ASN A 118 -37.61 -0.93 -10.88
C ASN A 118 -37.24 -2.07 -11.85
N GLU A 119 -36.04 -2.66 -11.70
CA GLU A 119 -35.59 -3.81 -12.50
C GLU A 119 -36.41 -5.08 -12.17
N PHE A 120 -36.76 -5.25 -10.88
CA PHE A 120 -37.64 -6.34 -10.42
C PHE A 120 -39.13 -6.14 -10.74
N LYS A 121 -39.58 -4.93 -11.12
CA LYS A 121 -40.97 -4.75 -11.61
C LYS A 121 -41.21 -5.39 -12.98
N THR A 122 -40.14 -5.61 -13.74
CA THR A 122 -40.18 -6.21 -15.09
C THR A 122 -40.14 -7.74 -15.08
N GLU A 123 -39.63 -8.35 -14.01
CA GLU A 123 -39.58 -9.81 -13.83
C GLU A 123 -40.67 -10.24 -12.85
N THR A 124 -41.51 -11.21 -13.24
CA THR A 124 -42.70 -11.67 -12.52
C THR A 124 -42.36 -12.56 -11.31
N GLU A 125 -41.38 -12.17 -10.49
CA GLU A 125 -40.99 -12.88 -9.26
C GLU A 125 -41.27 -12.03 -8.00
N PRO A 126 -41.64 -12.64 -6.86
CA PRO A 126 -42.14 -11.90 -5.69
C PRO A 126 -41.05 -11.00 -5.07
N PRO A 127 -41.26 -9.68 -4.96
CA PRO A 127 -40.28 -8.76 -4.40
C PRO A 127 -40.59 -8.47 -2.93
N LYS A 128 -39.58 -8.52 -2.04
CA LYS A 128 -39.48 -7.49 -0.98
C LYS A 128 -38.19 -7.44 -0.16
N ASN A 129 -37.51 -8.57 0.12
CA ASN A 129 -36.45 -8.56 1.14
C ASN A 129 -35.01 -8.81 0.63
N ASN A 130 -34.83 -9.19 -0.64
CA ASN A 130 -33.51 -9.57 -1.16
C ASN A 130 -32.71 -8.39 -1.76
N CYS A 131 -33.35 -7.36 -2.33
CA CYS A 131 -32.66 -6.20 -2.94
C CYS A 131 -31.90 -5.35 -1.91
N VAL A 132 -32.58 -4.90 -0.84
CA VAL A 132 -31.96 -4.08 0.22
C VAL A 132 -30.79 -4.82 0.87
N ARG A 133 -30.96 -6.13 1.09
CA ARG A 133 -29.91 -7.01 1.64
C ARG A 133 -28.73 -7.15 0.69
N LYS A 134 -28.96 -7.42 -0.60
CA LYS A 134 -27.90 -7.52 -1.63
C LYS A 134 -27.12 -6.21 -1.79
N VAL A 135 -27.81 -5.07 -1.90
CA VAL A 135 -27.17 -3.74 -2.02
C VAL A 135 -26.35 -3.42 -0.78
N SER A 136 -26.87 -3.73 0.42
CA SER A 136 -26.14 -3.55 1.68
C SER A 136 -24.88 -4.42 1.73
N ILE A 137 -24.96 -5.70 1.37
CA ILE A 137 -23.81 -6.62 1.33
C ILE A 137 -22.73 -6.12 0.35
N ILE A 138 -23.12 -5.74 -0.87
CA ILE A 138 -22.18 -5.24 -1.88
C ILE A 138 -21.51 -3.94 -1.41
N THR A 139 -22.28 -3.05 -0.79
CA THR A 139 -21.77 -1.79 -0.20
C THR A 139 -20.73 -2.10 0.88
N TRP A 140 -21.06 -2.98 1.84
CA TRP A 140 -20.15 -3.36 2.92
C TRP A 140 -18.89 -4.06 2.40
N LEU A 141 -19.02 -4.96 1.44
CA LEU A 141 -17.90 -5.64 0.79
C LEU A 141 -16.92 -4.62 0.17
N ARG A 142 -17.45 -3.62 -0.55
CA ARG A 142 -16.63 -2.56 -1.16
C ARG A 142 -15.92 -1.71 -0.11
N THR A 143 -16.62 -1.31 0.96
CA THR A 143 -16.01 -0.55 2.05
C THR A 143 -14.88 -1.34 2.72
N ILE A 144 -15.09 -2.63 2.98
CA ILE A 144 -14.06 -3.51 3.55
C ILE A 144 -12.86 -3.60 2.60
N LEU A 145 -13.10 -3.73 1.29
CA LEU A 145 -12.03 -3.81 0.28
C LEU A 145 -11.21 -2.51 0.20
N LEU A 146 -11.85 -1.34 0.30
CA LEU A 146 -11.16 -0.04 0.36
C LEU A 146 -10.31 0.11 1.63
N ILE A 147 -10.84 -0.31 2.78
CA ILE A 147 -10.09 -0.30 4.04
C ILE A 147 -8.88 -1.24 3.94
N LEU A 148 -9.09 -2.44 3.42
CA LEU A 148 -8.03 -3.43 3.23
C LEU A 148 -6.92 -2.91 2.33
N MET A 149 -7.27 -2.22 1.23
CA MET A 149 -6.33 -1.58 0.32
C MET A 149 -5.46 -0.54 1.03
N VAL A 150 -6.03 0.31 1.90
CA VAL A 150 -5.26 1.27 2.70
C VAL A 150 -4.34 0.56 3.69
N ILE A 151 -4.81 -0.50 4.35
CA ILE A 151 -4.00 -1.29 5.29
C ILE A 151 -2.80 -1.95 4.57
N ILE A 152 -3.03 -2.54 3.40
CA ILE A 152 -1.96 -3.16 2.59
C ILE A 152 -0.94 -2.10 2.15
N GLY A 153 -1.40 -0.92 1.73
CA GLY A 153 -0.53 0.21 1.41
C GLY A 153 0.35 0.63 2.60
N LEU A 154 -0.26 0.78 3.78
CA LEU A 154 0.43 1.14 5.02
C LEU A 154 1.46 0.08 5.42
N HIS A 155 1.10 -1.20 5.30
CA HIS A 155 2.00 -2.31 5.58
C HIS A 155 3.23 -2.28 4.66
N THR A 156 3.01 -1.97 3.38
CA THR A 156 4.08 -1.86 2.38
C THR A 156 5.02 -0.70 2.65
N PHE A 157 4.47 0.44 3.07
CA PHE A 157 5.24 1.59 3.52
C PHE A 157 6.10 1.24 4.74
N GLU A 158 5.53 0.62 5.77
CA GLU A 158 6.25 0.27 6.99
C GLU A 158 7.40 -0.73 6.73
N ILE A 159 7.19 -1.75 5.89
CA ILE A 159 8.26 -2.68 5.50
C ILE A 159 9.36 -1.95 4.72
N THR A 160 8.98 -1.12 3.75
CA THR A 160 9.94 -0.38 2.92
C THR A 160 10.76 0.61 3.76
N ARG A 161 10.12 1.27 4.73
CA ARG A 161 10.80 2.14 5.71
C ARG A 161 11.82 1.36 6.54
N ARG A 162 11.46 0.17 7.02
CA ARG A 162 12.40 -0.70 7.76
C ARG A 162 13.60 -1.09 6.89
N LEU A 163 13.36 -1.48 5.65
CA LEU A 163 14.42 -1.78 4.69
C LEU A 163 15.33 -0.56 4.44
N GLY A 164 14.76 0.64 4.31
CA GLY A 164 15.52 1.88 4.16
C GLY A 164 16.38 2.23 5.38
N VAL A 165 15.93 1.87 6.60
CA VAL A 165 16.72 2.02 7.82
C VAL A 165 17.85 0.99 7.89
N ASP A 166 17.60 -0.27 7.56
CA ASP A 166 18.61 -1.34 7.55
C ASP A 166 19.74 -1.05 6.56
N LEU A 167 19.39 -0.47 5.41
CA LEU A 167 20.33 -0.07 4.37
C LEU A 167 21.02 1.26 4.66
N ARG A 168 20.60 2.01 5.68
CA ARG A 168 21.26 3.26 6.04
C ARG A 168 22.69 2.92 6.45
N PRO A 169 23.73 3.59 5.90
CA PRO A 169 25.09 3.35 6.34
C PRO A 169 25.10 3.65 7.84
N ARG A 170 25.37 2.63 8.67
CA ARG A 170 25.73 2.88 10.05
C ARG A 170 26.92 3.83 9.95
N ARG A 171 26.72 5.12 10.27
CA ARG A 171 27.84 6.00 10.59
C ARG A 171 28.60 5.19 11.62
N LYS A 172 29.77 4.65 11.25
CA LYS A 172 30.72 4.16 12.25
C LYS A 172 30.81 5.35 13.19
N LYS A 173 30.33 5.20 14.44
CA LYS A 173 30.78 6.10 15.50
C LYS A 173 32.30 6.14 15.32
N PRO A 174 32.95 7.32 15.29
CA PRO A 174 34.40 7.34 15.32
C PRO A 174 34.78 6.48 16.52
N GLN A 175 35.34 5.30 16.22
CA GLN A 175 35.80 4.37 17.22
C GLN A 175 36.85 5.16 17.96
N GLY A 176 36.56 5.42 19.24
CA GLY A 176 37.32 6.33 20.07
C GLY A 176 38.81 6.10 19.88
N ARG A 177 39.53 7.20 19.70
CA ARG A 177 40.98 7.28 19.83
C ARG A 177 41.33 6.90 21.28
N ASN A 178 41.23 5.62 21.64
CA ASN A 178 41.86 5.09 22.83
C ASN A 178 43.33 4.83 22.48
N ARG A 179 44.14 5.88 22.64
CA ARG A 179 45.56 5.71 22.92
C ARG A 179 45.68 4.71 24.07
N PRO A 180 46.50 3.64 24.01
CA PRO A 180 46.98 3.04 25.23
C PRO A 180 47.92 4.06 25.87
N GLN A 181 47.46 4.69 26.95
CA GLN A 181 48.36 5.39 27.87
C GLN A 181 49.28 4.34 28.48
N SER A 182 50.57 4.51 28.24
CA SER A 182 51.65 3.91 29.01
C SER A 182 51.43 4.24 30.49
N PHE A 183 50.99 3.27 31.28
CA PHE A 183 51.13 3.29 32.73
C PHE A 183 52.05 2.15 33.12
N ILE A 184 53.28 2.54 33.45
CA ILE A 184 54.24 1.74 34.20
C ILE A 184 53.57 1.44 35.54
N SER A 185 53.36 0.17 35.84
CA SER A 185 53.06 -0.28 37.20
C SER A 185 54.16 -1.26 37.61
N THR A 186 55.18 -0.70 38.24
CA THR A 186 56.15 -1.39 39.09
C THR A 186 55.42 -1.98 40.28
N ALA A 187 55.00 -3.24 40.21
CA ALA A 187 54.77 -4.12 41.34
C ALA A 187 54.38 -5.52 40.84
N ASN A 188 55.39 -6.37 40.67
CA ASN A 188 55.40 -7.80 41.05
C ASN A 188 56.59 -8.48 40.35
N PHE A 189 57.78 -8.09 40.78
CA PHE A 189 58.96 -8.95 40.76
C PHE A 189 58.87 -9.79 42.04
N MET A 190 58.39 -11.03 41.96
CA MET A 190 58.55 -12.02 43.01
C MET A 190 58.42 -13.43 42.42
N PHE A 191 59.53 -14.19 42.49
CA PHE A 191 59.68 -15.64 42.24
C PHE A 191 59.42 -16.08 40.77
N ILE A 192 60.38 -16.62 40.02
CA ILE A 192 61.41 -17.65 40.28
C ILE A 192 62.61 -17.38 39.36
#